data_AF-A0A2P8D0X5-F1
#
_entry.id   AF-A0A2P8D0X5-F1
#
_cell.length_a   1.000
_cell.length_b   1.000
_cell.length_c   1.000
_cell.angle_alpha   90.00
_cell.angle_beta   90.00
_cell.angle_gamma   90.00
#
_symmetry.space_group_name_H-M   'P 1'
#
loop_
_entity.id
_entity.type
_entity.pdbx_description
1 polymer ?
#
loop_
_entity_poly.entity_id
_entity_poly.type
_entity_poly.pdbx_seq_one_letter_code
_entity_poly.pdbx_strand_id
1 'polypeptide(L)'
;MKKVLFSAVILMAVANASFARENKTTQEDTYTYYVVGVSGSDYLLSTSPSPLCDQGTAVPCEIVTTEEHSDLQISISEANNPGLTTIVSKRPAF
;
A
#
# COMPACT_ATOMS: atom_id res chain seq x y z
N MET A 1 61.65 -24.62 39.60
CA MET A 1 61.34 -24.93 38.19
C MET A 1 59.84 -24.78 37.98
N LYS A 2 59.46 -24.02 36.94
CA LYS A 2 58.11 -23.58 36.53
C LYS A 2 57.19 -24.75 36.18
N LYS A 3 55.92 -24.70 36.60
CA LYS A 3 54.74 -25.13 35.81
C LYS A 3 53.50 -24.35 36.27
N VAL A 4 53.08 -23.35 35.48
CA VAL A 4 51.78 -22.69 35.63
C VAL A 4 50.92 -23.18 34.47
N LEU A 5 49.91 -23.99 34.78
CA LEU A 5 48.94 -24.52 33.81
C LEU A 5 47.81 -23.49 33.66
N PHE A 6 47.85 -22.72 32.58
CA PHE A 6 46.78 -21.81 32.18
C PHE A 6 45.59 -22.63 31.67
N SER A 7 44.52 -22.68 32.48
CA SER A 7 43.28 -23.37 32.13
C SER A 7 42.35 -22.48 31.31
N ALA A 8 42.07 -22.96 30.10
CA ALA A 8 40.83 -22.86 29.32
C ALA A 8 39.98 -21.58 29.44
N VAL A 9 40.10 -20.73 28.41
CA VAL A 9 39.10 -19.72 28.04
C VAL A 9 37.84 -20.44 27.54
N ILE A 10 36.76 -20.38 28.29
CA ILE A 10 35.43 -20.85 27.85
C ILE A 10 34.77 -19.68 27.10
N LEU A 11 34.69 -19.79 25.77
CA LEU A 11 33.90 -18.88 24.94
C LEU A 11 32.41 -19.17 25.18
N MET A 12 31.71 -18.24 25.85
CA MET A 12 30.25 -18.18 25.81
C MET A 12 29.82 -17.44 24.53
N ALA A 13 29.44 -18.20 23.50
CA ALA A 13 28.71 -17.65 22.37
C ALA A 13 27.23 -17.54 22.76
N VAL A 14 26.79 -16.34 23.16
CA VAL A 14 25.36 -16.06 23.34
C VAL A 14 24.77 -15.82 21.94
N ALA A 15 24.16 -16.86 21.38
CA ALA A 15 23.40 -16.75 20.14
C ALA A 15 22.11 -15.97 20.42
N ASN A 16 22.11 -14.68 20.11
CA ASN A 16 20.88 -13.89 20.05
C ASN A 16 20.09 -14.37 18.82
N ALA A 17 19.09 -15.23 19.04
CA ALA A 17 18.10 -15.52 18.01
C ALA A 17 17.20 -14.30 17.86
N SER A 18 17.59 -13.36 17.01
CA SER A 18 16.68 -12.33 16.52
C SER A 18 15.70 -13.00 15.57
N PHE A 19 14.50 -13.33 16.06
CA PHE A 19 13.38 -13.59 15.19
C PHE A 19 13.11 -12.31 14.42
N ALA A 20 13.60 -12.25 13.18
CA ALA A 20 13.09 -11.32 12.20
C ALA A 20 11.61 -11.67 12.06
N ARG A 21 10.76 -10.84 12.67
CA ARG A 21 9.33 -10.82 12.37
C ARG A 21 9.28 -10.42 10.91
N GLU A 22 9.25 -11.42 10.03
CA GLU A 22 8.97 -11.24 8.62
C GLU A 22 7.57 -10.64 8.61
N ASN A 23 7.53 -9.31 8.56
CA ASN A 23 6.34 -8.60 8.17
C ASN A 23 6.11 -9.08 6.76
N LYS A 24 5.31 -10.14 6.60
CA LYS A 24 4.59 -10.38 5.37
C LYS A 24 3.81 -9.10 5.16
N THR A 25 4.44 -8.14 4.51
CA THR A 25 3.74 -7.22 3.64
C THR A 25 3.04 -8.17 2.69
N THR A 26 1.84 -8.59 3.05
CA THR A 26 0.85 -9.02 2.09
C THR A 26 0.83 -7.85 1.13
N GLN A 27 1.54 -8.01 0.01
CA GLN A 27 1.44 -7.10 -1.10
C GLN A 27 0.00 -7.34 -1.56
N GLU A 28 -0.95 -6.65 -0.92
CA GLU A 28 -2.28 -6.51 -1.47
C GLU A 28 -2.03 -5.87 -2.83
N ASP A 29 -2.41 -6.57 -3.89
CA ASP A 29 -2.40 -6.03 -5.24
C ASP A 29 -3.34 -4.83 -5.23
N THR A 30 -2.77 -3.64 -5.04
CA THR A 30 -3.54 -2.41 -5.08
C THR A 30 -3.64 -1.94 -6.53
N TYR A 31 -4.86 -1.70 -6.96
CA TYR A 31 -5.19 -1.19 -8.27
C TYR A 31 -5.41 0.32 -8.19
N THR A 32 -4.69 1.05 -9.04
CA THR A 32 -4.83 2.51 -9.14
C THR A 32 -5.71 2.85 -10.34
N TYR A 33 -6.75 3.62 -10.08
CA TYR A 33 -7.67 4.15 -11.07
C TYR A 33 -7.82 5.66 -10.95
N TYR A 34 -8.11 6.32 -12.05
CA TYR A 34 -8.36 7.75 -12.11
C TYR A 34 -9.82 8.01 -12.39
N VAL A 35 -10.46 8.87 -11.60
CA VAL A 35 -11.87 9.20 -11.81
C VAL A 35 -12.00 10.20 -12.94
N VAL A 36 -12.79 9.85 -13.94
CA VAL A 36 -13.07 10.70 -15.11
C VAL A 36 -14.47 11.30 -15.10
N GLY A 37 -15.35 10.81 -14.23
CA GLY A 37 -16.71 11.34 -14.09
C GLY A 37 -17.56 10.57 -13.07
N VAL A 38 -18.84 10.93 -13.02
CA VAL A 38 -19.85 10.27 -12.18
C VAL A 38 -21.03 9.89 -13.08
N SER A 39 -21.48 8.65 -12.96
CA SER A 39 -22.69 8.15 -13.61
C SER A 39 -23.65 7.64 -12.55
N GLY A 40 -24.68 8.42 -12.22
CA GLY A 40 -25.64 8.05 -11.17
C GLY A 40 -24.97 7.91 -9.79
N SER A 41 -24.84 6.68 -9.30
CA SER A 41 -24.25 6.36 -7.99
C SER A 41 -22.82 5.79 -8.09
N ASP A 42 -22.23 5.81 -9.29
CA ASP A 42 -20.94 5.19 -9.59
C ASP A 42 -19.94 6.23 -10.11
N TYR A 43 -18.68 6.07 -9.72
CA TYR A 43 -17.55 6.76 -10.33
C TYR A 43 -17.13 6.03 -11.60
N LEU A 44 -16.94 6.80 -12.67
CA LEU A 44 -16.34 6.30 -13.90
C LEU A 44 -14.83 6.37 -13.76
N LEU A 45 -14.15 5.26 -14.00
CA LEU A 45 -12.72 5.09 -13.82
C LEU A 45 -11.98 5.07 -15.16
N SER A 46 -10.68 5.34 -15.09
CA SER A 46 -9.73 5.16 -16.16
C SER A 46 -8.43 4.62 -15.58
N THR A 47 -7.74 3.77 -16.34
CA THR A 47 -6.37 3.34 -16.01
C THR A 47 -5.32 4.36 -16.44
N SER A 48 -5.73 5.40 -17.16
CA SER A 48 -4.87 6.49 -17.61
C SER A 48 -5.13 7.77 -16.81
N PRO A 49 -4.09 8.49 -16.39
CA PRO A 49 -4.25 9.72 -15.63
C PRO A 49 -5.04 10.75 -16.43
N SER A 50 -6.12 11.25 -15.83
CA SER A 50 -6.96 12.27 -16.44
C SER A 50 -6.47 13.67 -16.06
N PRO A 51 -6.20 14.57 -17.02
CA PRO A 51 -5.85 15.95 -16.74
C PRO A 51 -7.03 16.76 -16.17
N LEU A 52 -8.23 16.18 -16.16
CA LEU A 52 -9.46 16.80 -15.66
C LEU A 52 -9.64 16.64 -14.14
N CYS A 53 -8.77 15.87 -13.49
CA CYS A 53 -8.72 15.80 -12.04
C CYS A 53 -8.43 17.20 -11.45
N ASP A 54 -9.14 17.57 -10.37
CA ASP A 54 -8.95 18.82 -9.62
C ASP A 54 -9.36 20.10 -10.37
N GLN A 55 -10.39 20.02 -11.24
CA GLN A 55 -11.04 21.20 -11.83
C GLN A 55 -12.15 21.79 -10.93
N GLY A 56 -11.98 21.71 -9.61
CA GLY A 56 -12.97 22.22 -8.64
C GLY A 56 -14.24 21.37 -8.53
N THR A 57 -14.20 20.12 -9.00
CA THR A 57 -15.28 19.15 -8.83
C THR A 57 -15.10 18.41 -7.50
N ALA A 58 -16.20 18.08 -6.80
CA ALA A 58 -16.18 17.35 -5.53
C ALA A 58 -15.82 15.86 -5.68
N VAL A 59 -15.32 15.45 -6.85
CA VAL A 59 -14.95 14.07 -7.14
C VAL A 59 -13.47 13.84 -6.84
N PRO A 60 -13.11 12.66 -6.33
CA PRO A 60 -11.71 12.31 -6.13
C PRO A 60 -10.97 12.24 -7.47
N CYS A 61 -9.66 12.41 -7.43
CA CYS A 61 -8.82 12.37 -8.64
C CYS A 61 -8.39 10.94 -8.97
N GLU A 62 -7.91 10.27 -7.94
CA GLU A 62 -7.34 8.95 -8.00
C GLU A 62 -7.96 8.12 -6.86
N ILE A 63 -8.19 6.85 -7.18
CA ILE A 63 -8.74 5.86 -6.30
C ILE A 63 -7.77 4.68 -6.32
N VAL A 64 -7.26 4.33 -5.15
CA VAL A 64 -6.45 3.14 -4.95
C VAL A 64 -7.30 2.13 -4.21
N THR A 65 -7.57 0.98 -4.82
CA THR A 65 -8.43 -0.06 -4.26
C THR A 65 -7.70 -1.39 -4.23
N THR A 66 -8.06 -2.25 -3.29
CA THR A 66 -7.56 -3.63 -3.23
C THR A 66 -8.33 -4.58 -4.17
N GLU A 67 -9.41 -4.10 -4.79
CA GLU A 67 -10.25 -4.86 -5.71
C GLU A 67 -10.07 -4.38 -7.16
N GLU A 68 -10.05 -5.32 -8.11
CA GLU A 68 -9.96 -5.01 -9.53
C GLU A 68 -11.34 -4.69 -10.11
N HIS A 69 -11.47 -3.52 -10.74
CA HIS A 69 -12.68 -3.10 -11.45
C HIS A 69 -12.47 -3.17 -12.96
N SER A 70 -12.70 -4.34 -13.53
CA SER A 70 -12.52 -4.59 -14.97
C SER A 70 -13.51 -3.81 -15.85
N ASP A 71 -14.65 -3.40 -15.30
CA ASP A 71 -15.68 -2.59 -15.94
C ASP A 71 -15.42 -1.08 -15.82
N LEU A 72 -14.31 -0.69 -15.19
CA LEU A 72 -13.90 0.69 -14.96
C LEU A 72 -15.00 1.52 -14.28
N GLN A 73 -15.72 0.90 -13.35
CA GLN A 73 -16.72 1.56 -12.52
C GLN A 73 -16.55 1.10 -11.07
N ILE A 74 -16.70 2.03 -10.15
CA ILE A 74 -16.73 1.75 -8.72
C ILE A 74 -17.89 2.51 -8.11
N SER A 75 -18.66 1.86 -7.25
CA SER A 75 -19.75 2.56 -6.58
C SER A 75 -19.20 3.64 -5.65
N ILE A 76 -19.90 4.78 -5.53
CA ILE A 76 -19.47 5.85 -4.64
C ILE A 76 -19.36 5.34 -3.19
N SER A 77 -20.26 4.45 -2.77
CA SER A 77 -20.26 3.84 -1.44
C SER A 77 -19.00 3.01 -1.18
N GLU A 78 -18.56 2.24 -2.17
CA GLU A 78 -17.34 1.43 -2.09
C GLU A 78 -16.09 2.29 -2.15
N ALA A 79 -16.04 3.27 -3.05
CA ALA A 79 -14.93 4.21 -3.12
C ALA A 79 -14.70 5.00 -1.81
N ASN A 80 -15.77 5.23 -1.05
CA ASN A 80 -15.72 5.88 0.27
C ASN A 80 -15.50 4.88 1.42
N ASN A 81 -15.28 3.60 1.15
CA ASN A 81 -14.97 2.60 2.16
C ASN A 81 -13.46 2.59 2.45
N PRO A 82 -13.01 3.13 3.59
CA PRO A 82 -11.58 3.19 3.91
C PRO A 82 -10.94 1.82 4.18
N GLY A 83 -11.74 0.76 4.28
CA GLY A 83 -11.25 -0.62 4.45
C GLY A 83 -10.89 -1.31 3.12
N LEU A 84 -11.35 -0.80 1.98
CA LEU A 84 -11.09 -1.35 0.64
C LEU A 84 -10.40 -0.34 -0.27
N THR A 85 -10.64 0.94 -0.01
CA THR A 85 -10.33 1.99 -0.96
C THR A 85 -9.71 3.20 -0.28
N THR A 86 -8.67 3.72 -0.90
CA THR A 86 -8.00 4.97 -0.52
C THR A 86 -8.26 6.01 -1.61
N ILE A 87 -8.90 7.10 -1.21
CA ILE A 87 -9.13 8.25 -2.09
C ILE A 87 -7.90 9.16 -2.07
N VAL A 88 -7.34 9.40 -3.24
CA VAL A 88 -6.26 10.34 -3.46
C VAL A 88 -6.83 11.54 -4.25
N SER A 89 -7.11 12.62 -3.53
CA SER A 89 -7.62 13.86 -4.15
C SER A 89 -6.53 14.73 -4.79
N LYS A 90 -5.28 14.26 -4.82
CA LYS A 90 -4.15 15.02 -5.36
C LYS A 90 -3.99 14.74 -6.86
N ARG A 91 -3.84 15.79 -7.66
CA ARG A 91 -3.47 15.66 -9.07
C ARG A 91 -2.12 14.95 -9.22
N PRO A 92 -2.01 13.92 -10.09
CA PRO A 92 -0.72 13.29 -10.37
C PRO A 92 0.25 14.34 -10.91
N ALA A 93 1.50 14.29 -10.43
CA ALA A 93 2.56 15.14 -10.94
C ALA A 93 2.96 14.62 -12.32
N PHE A 94 2.62 15.37 -13.36
CA PHE A 94 3.07 15.12 -14.73
C PHE A 94 4.52 15.62 -14.93
#